data_AF-A0A364LDE0-F1
#
_entry.id   AF-A0A364LDE0-F1
#
_cell.length_a   1.000
_cell.length_b   1.000
_cell.length_c   1.000
_cell.angle_alpha   90.00
_cell.angle_beta   90.00
_cell.angle_gamma   90.00
#
_symmetry.space_group_name_H-M   'P 1'
#
loop_
_entity.id
_entity.type
_entity.pdbx_description
1 polymer ?
#
loop_
_entity_poly.entity_id
_entity_poly.type
_entity_poly.pdbx_seq_one_letter_code
_entity_poly.pdbx_strand_id
1 'polypeptide(L)'
;MDWNWERSSILDCYLQRNLVAYGGLLDQVVFIPERREWRHLEWLYETVNKSDFYSISQSLPAADANNVYIKIDGDVVYIEDNVIPTIVNTRLQNPDTSIISANVIHQPAVAEFHRRPGVLLPQVLDIHSLSQDSRASSERSWNPFWPYWRDMLKSWFPVGAHPTSEPASATETHTWLSQAQQHNSFLYHLERGELQNYKFPLWKNPPGKLSGAFIVLPNGNNTISSLNQNVLIDGKGVVSHYDDAVGVEGLDSTDILDRYRKYAEEHICFAD
;
A
#
# COMPACT_ATOMS: atom_id res chain seq x y z
N MET A 1 12.39 -15.84 -6.33
CA MET A 1 12.27 -16.13 -4.88
C MET A 1 11.09 -15.32 -4.42
N ASP A 2 10.10 -15.94 -3.79
CA ASP A 2 8.89 -15.25 -3.34
C ASP A 2 9.23 -14.58 -1.98
N TRP A 3 9.41 -13.26 -1.98
CA TRP A 3 9.88 -12.45 -0.84
C TRP A 3 8.74 -12.02 0.10
N ASN A 4 7.58 -12.66 -0.01
CA ASN A 4 6.34 -12.11 0.50
C ASN A 4 6.24 -12.17 2.04
N TRP A 5 6.98 -13.06 2.72
CA TRP A 5 7.06 -13.07 4.19
C TRP A 5 7.78 -11.84 4.76
N GLU A 6 8.71 -11.24 4.02
CA GLU A 6 9.43 -10.06 4.47
C GLU A 6 8.50 -8.85 4.61
N ARG A 7 7.54 -8.72 3.69
CA ARG A 7 6.50 -7.67 3.74
C ARG A 7 5.64 -7.83 4.98
N SER A 8 5.23 -9.06 5.30
CA SER A 8 4.49 -9.37 6.52
C SER A 8 5.32 -9.18 7.79
N SER A 9 6.64 -9.36 7.74
CA SER A 9 7.54 -9.08 8.86
C SER A 9 7.60 -7.57 9.19
N ILE A 10 7.50 -6.70 8.18
CA ILE A 10 7.40 -5.25 8.40
C ILE A 10 6.05 -4.92 9.05
N LEU A 11 4.96 -5.53 8.55
CA LEU A 11 3.62 -5.33 9.09
C LEU A 11 3.52 -5.71 10.58
N ASP A 12 4.19 -6.78 11.00
CA ASP A 12 4.22 -7.24 12.39
C ASP A 12 4.59 -6.13 13.38
N CYS A 13 5.60 -5.30 13.07
CA CYS A 13 5.98 -4.18 13.93
C CYS A 13 4.83 -3.19 14.15
N TYR A 14 4.04 -2.89 13.11
CA TYR A 14 2.88 -2.01 13.24
C TYR A 14 1.73 -2.68 13.97
N LEU A 15 1.50 -3.98 13.75
CA LEU A 15 0.46 -4.75 14.45
C LEU A 15 0.75 -4.79 15.95
N GLN A 16 1.99 -5.12 16.34
CA GLN A 16 2.40 -5.15 17.75
C GLN A 16 2.21 -3.78 18.40
N ARG A 17 2.72 -2.70 17.81
CA ARG A 17 2.54 -1.34 18.36
C ARG A 17 1.08 -0.93 18.52
N ASN A 18 0.18 -1.48 17.70
CA ASN A 18 -1.25 -1.21 17.78
C ASN A 18 -2.04 -2.18 18.67
N LEU A 19 -1.41 -3.17 19.31
CA LEU A 19 -2.07 -3.99 20.32
C LEU A 19 -2.41 -3.19 21.58
N VAL A 20 -3.54 -3.53 22.21
CA VAL A 20 -3.96 -2.92 23.49
C VAL A 20 -2.90 -3.08 24.59
N ALA A 21 -2.13 -4.18 24.58
CA ALA A 21 -1.01 -4.40 25.50
C ALA A 21 0.09 -3.34 25.42
N TYR A 22 0.21 -2.68 24.27
CA TYR A 22 1.19 -1.63 24.00
C TYR A 22 0.54 -0.25 23.81
N GLY A 23 -0.70 -0.07 24.27
CA GLY A 23 -1.42 1.20 24.24
C GLY A 23 -2.16 1.51 22.93
N GLY A 24 -2.25 0.53 22.02
CA GLY A 24 -3.06 0.62 20.82
C GLY A 24 -4.53 0.21 21.04
N LEU A 25 -5.21 -0.18 19.95
CA LEU A 25 -6.65 -0.51 19.94
C LEU A 25 -6.96 -1.95 19.46
N LEU A 26 -5.95 -2.72 19.06
CA LEU A 26 -6.13 -4.09 18.60
C LEU A 26 -6.16 -5.03 19.81
N ASP A 27 -7.32 -5.61 20.10
CA ASP A 27 -7.45 -6.63 21.15
C ASP A 27 -6.81 -7.95 20.74
N GLN A 28 -6.94 -8.32 19.46
CA GLN A 28 -6.44 -9.57 18.90
C GLN A 28 -6.06 -9.39 17.42
N VAL A 29 -5.11 -10.19 16.95
CA VAL A 29 -4.78 -10.32 15.52
C VAL A 29 -4.98 -11.77 15.10
N VAL A 30 -5.77 -11.97 14.05
CA VAL A 30 -6.04 -13.28 13.47
C VAL A 30 -5.42 -13.33 12.09
N PHE A 31 -4.40 -14.17 11.92
CA PHE A 31 -3.76 -14.40 10.64
C PHE A 31 -4.54 -15.45 9.85
N ILE A 32 -4.81 -15.15 8.57
CA ILE A 32 -5.47 -16.05 7.62
C ILE A 32 -4.48 -16.33 6.49
N PRO A 33 -3.75 -17.46 6.53
CA PRO A 33 -2.75 -17.76 5.51
C PRO A 33 -3.43 -18.18 4.20
N GLU A 34 -3.23 -17.39 3.15
CA GLU A 34 -3.67 -17.75 1.79
C GLU A 34 -2.68 -18.71 1.10
N ARG A 35 -1.39 -18.57 1.41
CA ARG A 35 -0.31 -19.37 0.82
C ARG A 35 0.08 -20.54 1.71
N ARG A 36 0.51 -21.64 1.08
CA ARG A 36 0.93 -22.88 1.75
C ARG A 36 2.44 -23.14 1.64
N GLU A 37 3.21 -22.11 1.30
CA GLU A 37 4.67 -22.23 1.22
C GLU A 37 5.28 -22.37 2.61
N TRP A 38 6.25 -23.27 2.75
CA TRP A 38 6.78 -23.66 4.06
C TRP A 38 7.47 -22.51 4.81
N ARG A 39 8.27 -21.68 4.13
CA ARG A 39 8.97 -20.54 4.76
C ARG A 39 8.02 -19.50 5.34
N HIS A 40 6.94 -19.24 4.61
CA HIS A 40 5.88 -18.35 5.04
C HIS A 40 5.18 -18.88 6.28
N LEU A 41 4.88 -20.18 6.29
CA LEU A 41 4.23 -20.82 7.42
C LEU A 41 5.16 -20.90 8.64
N GLU A 42 6.46 -21.17 8.43
CA GLU A 42 7.46 -21.17 9.50
C GLU A 42 7.53 -19.81 10.20
N TRP A 43 7.75 -18.73 9.44
CA TRP A 43 7.72 -17.37 9.99
C TRP A 43 6.38 -17.08 10.71
N LEU A 44 5.25 -17.43 10.10
CA LEU A 44 3.93 -17.20 10.69
C LEU A 44 3.77 -17.92 12.04
N TYR A 45 4.16 -19.20 12.12
CA TYR A 45 4.07 -19.98 13.36
C TYR A 45 5.00 -19.42 14.44
N GLU A 46 6.23 -19.02 14.07
CA GLU A 46 7.16 -18.39 15.01
C GLU A 46 6.62 -17.07 15.54
N THR A 47 6.07 -16.21 14.68
CA THR A 47 5.50 -14.92 15.06
C THR A 47 4.29 -15.07 15.96
N VAL A 48 3.35 -15.96 15.61
CA VAL A 48 2.14 -16.20 16.41
C VAL A 48 2.49 -16.79 17.78
N ASN A 49 3.47 -17.69 17.86
CA ASN A 49 3.88 -18.29 19.14
C ASN A 49 4.55 -17.31 20.12
N LYS A 50 4.95 -16.11 19.66
CA LYS A 50 5.56 -15.07 20.50
C LYS A 50 4.53 -14.17 21.20
N SER A 51 3.25 -14.22 20.82
CA SER A 51 2.24 -13.27 21.30
C SER A 51 0.92 -13.97 21.63
N ASP A 52 0.48 -13.84 22.88
CA ASP A 52 -0.84 -14.35 23.32
C ASP A 52 -2.02 -13.62 22.63
N PHE A 53 -1.76 -12.51 21.96
CA PHE A 53 -2.78 -11.75 21.22
C PHE A 53 -2.92 -12.22 19.77
N TYR A 54 -2.04 -13.10 19.31
CA TYR A 54 -2.00 -13.57 17.94
C TYR A 54 -2.57 -14.99 17.81
N SER A 55 -3.28 -15.23 16.72
CA SER A 55 -3.82 -16.56 16.41
C SER A 55 -3.88 -16.80 14.90
N ILE A 56 -4.02 -18.07 14.51
CA ILE A 56 -4.18 -18.47 13.12
C ILE A 56 -5.57 -19.05 12.92
N SER A 57 -6.26 -18.62 11.87
CA SER A 57 -7.56 -19.17 11.46
C SER A 57 -7.56 -19.49 9.96
N GLN A 58 -8.33 -20.48 9.55
CA GLN A 58 -8.52 -20.80 8.12
C GLN A 58 -9.56 -19.91 7.45
N SER A 59 -10.38 -19.20 8.22
CA SER A 59 -11.44 -18.34 7.71
C SER A 59 -11.65 -17.11 8.59
N LEU A 60 -12.29 -16.09 8.04
CA LEU A 60 -12.76 -14.94 8.83
C LEU A 60 -13.64 -15.43 9.99
N PRO A 61 -13.47 -14.88 11.20
CA PRO A 61 -14.32 -15.23 12.34
C PRO A 61 -15.77 -14.86 12.05
N ALA A 62 -16.72 -15.57 12.67
CA ALA A 62 -18.13 -15.19 12.59
C ALA A 62 -18.29 -13.74 13.06
N ALA A 63 -18.97 -12.93 12.25
CA ALA A 63 -19.13 -11.51 12.54
C ALA A 63 -20.01 -11.31 13.79
N ASP A 64 -19.42 -10.78 14.85
CA ASP A 64 -20.15 -10.27 16.01
C ASP A 64 -20.48 -8.78 15.81
N ALA A 65 -21.73 -8.39 16.04
CA ALA A 65 -22.18 -7.01 15.91
C ALA A 65 -21.52 -6.06 16.93
N ASN A 66 -20.97 -6.59 18.02
CA ASN A 66 -20.29 -5.82 19.06
C ASN A 66 -18.80 -5.60 18.78
N ASN A 67 -18.24 -6.27 17.76
CA ASN A 67 -16.83 -6.19 17.42
C ASN A 67 -16.61 -5.37 16.14
N VAL A 68 -15.46 -4.69 16.07
CA VAL A 68 -15.00 -4.00 14.87
C VAL A 68 -13.87 -4.83 14.26
N TYR A 69 -14.05 -5.30 13.02
CA TYR A 69 -13.04 -6.09 12.31
C TYR A 69 -12.32 -5.22 11.28
N ILE A 70 -11.00 -5.17 11.36
CA ILE A 70 -10.13 -4.52 10.39
C ILE A 70 -9.44 -5.61 9.58
N LYS A 71 -9.68 -5.65 8.26
CA LYS A 71 -8.92 -6.48 7.31
C LYS A 71 -7.71 -5.68 6.86
N ILE A 72 -6.54 -6.27 7.01
CA ILE A 72 -5.25 -5.73 6.60
C ILE A 72 -4.57 -6.79 5.72
N ASP A 73 -4.17 -6.43 4.51
CA ASP A 73 -3.42 -7.35 3.64
C ASP A 73 -1.97 -7.51 4.15
N GLY A 74 -1.40 -8.70 3.95
CA GLY A 74 -0.11 -9.09 4.54
C GLY A 74 1.12 -8.37 3.98
N ASP A 75 0.92 -7.55 2.94
CA ASP A 75 1.91 -6.72 2.25
C ASP A 75 1.68 -5.22 2.48
N VAL A 76 0.91 -4.85 3.53
CA VAL A 76 0.93 -3.49 4.07
C VAL A 76 2.27 -3.24 4.78
N VAL A 77 3.04 -2.27 4.29
CA VAL A 77 4.43 -1.99 4.75
C VAL A 77 4.56 -0.69 5.55
N TYR A 78 3.48 0.07 5.69
CA TYR A 78 3.45 1.26 6.54
C TYR A 78 2.03 1.57 7.00
N ILE A 79 1.87 1.91 8.28
CA ILE A 79 0.63 2.40 8.89
C ILE A 79 0.96 3.64 9.73
N GLU A 80 0.38 4.81 9.40
CA GLU A 80 0.52 5.99 10.26
C GLU A 80 -0.21 5.77 11.60
N ASP A 81 0.37 6.23 12.72
CA ASP A 81 -0.10 6.01 14.09
C ASP A 81 -1.61 6.31 14.30
N ASN A 82 -2.15 7.29 13.58
CA ASN A 82 -3.55 7.71 13.73
C ASN A 82 -4.53 6.91 12.88
N VAL A 83 -4.09 6.02 11.99
CA VAL A 83 -4.96 5.29 11.06
C VAL A 83 -5.96 4.41 11.81
N ILE A 84 -5.50 3.47 12.64
CA ILE A 84 -6.39 2.54 13.33
C ILE A 84 -7.41 3.30 14.22
N PRO A 85 -7.01 4.26 15.07
CA PRO A 85 -7.95 5.06 15.84
C PRO A 85 -8.98 5.82 14.99
N THR A 86 -8.55 6.42 13.87
CA THR A 86 -9.46 7.22 13.04
C THR A 86 -10.43 6.37 12.26
N ILE A 87 -10.03 5.23 11.69
CA ILE A 87 -10.96 4.36 10.95
C ILE A 87 -11.95 3.69 11.89
N VAL A 88 -11.54 3.31 13.11
CA VAL A 88 -12.44 2.76 14.14
C VAL A 88 -13.46 3.81 14.54
N ASN A 89 -13.02 5.04 14.85
CA ASN A 89 -13.95 6.12 15.16
C ASN A 89 -14.89 6.43 13.97
N THR A 90 -14.39 6.43 12.74
CA THR A 90 -15.23 6.60 11.54
C THR A 90 -16.25 5.48 11.42
N ARG A 91 -15.93 4.23 11.77
CA ARG A 91 -16.90 3.12 11.83
C ARG A 91 -17.99 3.35 12.86
N LEU A 92 -17.60 3.75 14.07
CA LEU A 92 -18.55 4.02 15.16
C LEU A 92 -19.50 5.18 14.83
N GLN A 93 -19.01 6.20 14.11
CA GLN A 93 -19.80 7.35 13.69
C GLN A 93 -20.65 7.09 12.44
N ASN A 94 -20.35 6.03 11.69
CA ASN A 94 -21.05 5.69 10.44
C ASN A 94 -21.44 4.19 10.43
N PRO A 95 -22.33 3.75 11.33
CA PRO A 95 -22.69 2.33 11.48
C PRO A 95 -23.37 1.75 10.22
N ASP A 96 -24.08 2.59 9.46
CA ASP A 96 -24.80 2.20 8.23
C ASP A 96 -23.90 2.16 6.97
N THR A 97 -22.64 2.58 7.09
CA THR A 97 -21.67 2.49 5.98
C THR A 97 -21.31 1.04 5.70
N SER A 98 -21.33 0.65 4.43
CA SER A 98 -21.02 -0.71 4.01
C SER A 98 -19.55 -1.03 4.26
N ILE A 99 -18.65 -0.14 3.82
CA ILE A 99 -17.20 -0.30 3.98
C ILE A 99 -16.54 1.03 4.25
N ILE A 100 -15.59 0.99 5.18
CA ILE A 100 -14.66 2.08 5.45
C ILE A 100 -13.27 1.60 5.07
N SER A 101 -12.60 2.30 4.16
CA SER A 101 -11.21 2.07 3.79
C SER A 101 -10.32 3.15 4.38
N ALA A 102 -9.08 2.82 4.72
CA ALA A 102 -8.06 3.83 4.97
C ALA A 102 -7.67 4.55 3.65
N ASN A 103 -6.97 5.67 3.77
CA ASN A 103 -6.25 6.23 2.64
C ASN A 103 -4.99 5.41 2.37
N VAL A 104 -5.05 4.58 1.33
CA VAL A 104 -3.99 3.64 0.96
C VAL A 104 -3.22 4.15 -0.25
N ILE A 105 -1.90 4.31 -0.13
CA ILE A 105 -1.00 4.50 -1.26
C ILE A 105 -1.15 3.30 -2.19
N HIS A 106 -1.23 3.58 -3.50
CA HIS A 106 -1.45 2.55 -4.52
C HIS A 106 -2.84 1.88 -4.47
N GLN A 107 -3.87 2.59 -4.00
CA GLN A 107 -5.28 2.20 -4.19
C GLN A 107 -5.93 2.97 -5.36
N PRO A 108 -6.61 2.29 -6.33
CA PRO A 108 -7.23 2.94 -7.48
C PRO A 108 -8.22 4.06 -7.12
N ALA A 109 -8.99 3.89 -6.04
CA ALA A 109 -9.96 4.87 -5.56
C ALA A 109 -9.38 6.26 -5.23
N VAL A 110 -8.11 6.34 -4.86
CA VAL A 110 -7.43 7.59 -4.46
C VAL A 110 -6.20 7.90 -5.33
N ALA A 111 -6.03 7.15 -6.41
CA ALA A 111 -4.84 7.24 -7.25
C ALA A 111 -4.64 8.63 -7.85
N GLU A 112 -5.72 9.29 -8.30
CA GLU A 112 -5.63 10.65 -8.84
C GLU A 112 -5.19 11.67 -7.78
N PHE A 113 -5.70 11.52 -6.56
CA PHE A 113 -5.30 12.37 -5.45
C PHE A 113 -3.80 12.20 -5.16
N HIS A 114 -3.29 10.97 -5.13
CA HIS A 114 -1.87 10.70 -4.90
C HIS A 114 -0.94 11.04 -6.07
N ARG A 115 -1.47 11.33 -7.27
CA ARG A 115 -0.69 11.76 -8.44
C ARG A 115 -0.55 13.28 -8.57
N ARG A 116 -1.21 14.05 -7.71
CA ARG A 116 -1.21 15.51 -7.84
C ARG A 116 0.18 16.12 -7.60
N PRO A 117 0.46 17.31 -8.18
CA PRO A 117 1.70 18.03 -7.94
C PRO A 117 1.97 18.25 -6.45
N GLY A 118 3.21 18.01 -6.02
CA GLY A 118 3.62 18.13 -4.62
C GLY A 118 3.37 16.88 -3.77
N VAL A 119 2.72 15.85 -4.32
CA VAL A 119 2.61 14.51 -3.71
C VAL A 119 3.37 13.47 -4.52
N LEU A 120 3.14 13.45 -5.84
CA LEU A 120 3.99 12.68 -6.74
C LEU A 120 5.17 13.55 -7.16
N LEU A 121 6.37 13.10 -6.84
CA LEU A 121 7.60 13.80 -7.19
C LEU A 121 8.14 13.29 -8.53
N PRO A 122 8.74 14.15 -9.36
CA PRO A 122 9.50 13.71 -10.52
C PRO A 122 10.59 12.72 -10.07
N GLN A 123 10.73 11.58 -10.75
CA GLN A 123 11.82 10.67 -10.46
C GLN A 123 13.15 11.36 -10.73
N VAL A 124 14.00 11.49 -9.71
CA VAL A 124 15.42 11.75 -9.89
C VAL A 124 16.07 10.40 -10.13
N LEU A 125 16.27 10.02 -11.40
CA LEU A 125 17.13 8.88 -11.71
C LEU A 125 18.56 9.29 -11.33
N ASP A 126 19.19 8.56 -10.40
CA ASP A 126 20.61 8.75 -10.08
C ASP A 126 21.46 8.35 -11.30
N ILE A 127 21.83 9.34 -12.10
CA ILE A 127 22.67 9.18 -13.30
C ILE A 127 24.09 8.71 -12.93
N HIS A 128 24.44 8.70 -11.63
CA HIS A 128 25.75 8.31 -11.14
C HIS A 128 26.04 6.80 -11.22
N SER A 129 25.03 5.93 -11.22
CA SER A 129 25.22 4.48 -11.37
C SER A 129 25.53 4.06 -12.82
N LEU A 130 25.20 4.90 -13.80
CA LEU A 130 25.50 4.68 -15.23
C LEU A 130 26.91 5.16 -15.63
N SER A 131 27.68 5.73 -14.70
CA SER A 131 28.95 6.39 -15.00
C SER A 131 30.19 5.47 -15.00
N GLN A 132 30.08 4.22 -14.51
CA GLN A 132 31.25 3.32 -14.45
C GLN A 132 31.54 2.53 -15.74
N ASP A 133 30.64 2.51 -16.73
CA ASP A 133 30.86 1.81 -18.02
C ASP A 133 31.16 2.78 -19.17
N SER A 134 32.07 3.74 -18.97
CA SER A 134 32.49 4.66 -20.03
C SER A 134 34.02 4.73 -20.21
N ARG A 135 34.59 3.61 -20.68
CA ARG A 135 35.84 3.63 -21.47
C ARG A 135 35.55 3.26 -22.93
N ALA A 136 34.87 4.16 -23.65
CA ALA A 136 35.09 4.35 -25.08
C ALA A 136 34.46 5.68 -25.52
N SER A 137 35.20 6.36 -26.36
CA SER A 137 35.07 7.74 -26.81
C SER A 137 33.88 8.06 -27.72
N SER A 138 33.57 9.37 -27.73
CA SER A 138 33.01 10.20 -28.80
C SER A 138 31.49 10.33 -28.95
N GLU A 139 31.03 11.56 -28.66
CA GLU A 139 29.93 12.29 -29.31
C GLU A 139 28.70 11.50 -29.75
N ARG A 140 27.76 11.28 -28.82
CA ARG A 140 26.32 11.29 -29.12
C ARG A 140 25.58 11.92 -27.94
N SER A 141 24.93 13.05 -28.19
CA SER A 141 23.89 13.60 -27.32
C SER A 141 22.71 12.62 -27.28
N TRP A 142 22.76 11.63 -26.40
CA TRP A 142 21.63 10.76 -26.12
C TRP A 142 20.72 11.46 -25.13
N ASN A 143 19.61 11.99 -25.63
CA ASN A 143 18.49 12.45 -24.80
C ASN A 143 17.24 11.63 -25.17
N PRO A 144 17.04 10.42 -24.62
CA PRO A 144 15.98 9.53 -25.09
C PRO A 144 14.65 9.65 -24.32
N PHE A 145 14.40 10.71 -23.54
CA PHE A 145 13.20 10.76 -22.69
C PHE A 145 12.27 11.96 -22.89
N TRP A 146 12.66 12.99 -23.64
CA TRP A 146 11.80 14.16 -23.86
C TRP A 146 10.60 13.91 -24.81
N PRO A 147 10.73 13.14 -25.92
CA PRO A 147 9.58 12.85 -26.78
C PRO A 147 8.52 11.96 -26.09
N TYR A 148 8.97 11.05 -25.22
CA TYR A 148 8.15 10.06 -24.52
C TYR A 148 7.26 10.69 -23.43
N TRP A 149 7.82 11.60 -22.63
CA TRP A 149 7.06 12.39 -21.65
C TRP A 149 5.93 13.19 -22.30
N ARG A 150 6.16 13.72 -23.50
CA ARG A 150 5.17 14.51 -24.24
C ARG A 150 4.01 13.66 -24.74
N ASP A 151 4.24 12.41 -25.12
CA ASP A 151 3.18 11.53 -25.62
C ASP A 151 2.40 10.85 -24.49
N MET A 152 3.03 10.57 -23.34
CA MET A 152 2.35 10.14 -22.10
C MET A 152 1.41 11.22 -21.55
N LEU A 153 1.86 12.48 -21.54
CA LEU A 153 1.00 13.61 -21.15
C LEU A 153 -0.16 13.83 -22.13
N LYS A 154 0.02 13.54 -23.42
CA LYS A 154 -1.06 13.64 -24.42
C LYS A 154 -2.08 12.50 -24.32
N SER A 155 -1.68 11.29 -23.93
CA SER A 155 -2.63 10.17 -23.76
C SER A 155 -3.49 10.30 -22.50
N TRP A 156 -3.05 11.05 -21.49
CA TRP A 156 -3.79 11.27 -20.24
C TRP A 156 -4.79 12.43 -20.26
N PHE A 157 -4.80 13.27 -21.30
CA PHE A 157 -5.86 14.24 -21.55
C PHE A 157 -6.60 13.93 -22.86
N PRO A 158 -7.55 12.98 -22.91
CA PRO A 158 -8.29 12.73 -24.14
C PRO A 158 -9.34 13.82 -24.35
N VAL A 159 -9.01 14.81 -25.20
CA VAL A 159 -10.05 15.51 -25.96
C VAL A 159 -10.40 14.61 -27.15
N GLY A 160 -11.41 13.76 -26.94
CA GLY A 160 -12.22 13.09 -27.96
C GLY A 160 -11.50 12.20 -28.97
N ALA A 161 -11.48 10.88 -28.74
CA ALA A 161 -11.55 9.86 -29.79
C ALA A 161 -11.87 8.47 -29.21
N HIS A 162 -12.71 7.71 -29.93
CA HIS A 162 -13.16 6.36 -29.59
C HIS A 162 -12.02 5.32 -29.57
N PRO A 163 -12.16 4.20 -28.82
CA PRO A 163 -11.09 3.22 -28.65
C PRO A 163 -11.14 2.11 -29.70
N THR A 164 -10.02 1.87 -30.37
CA THR A 164 -9.72 0.54 -30.93
C THR A 164 -8.27 0.17 -30.71
N SER A 165 -8.09 -1.06 -30.22
CA SER A 165 -6.89 -1.91 -30.11
C SER A 165 -5.82 -1.59 -29.05
N GLU A 166 -5.63 -2.56 -28.15
CA GLU A 166 -4.57 -2.69 -27.14
C GLU A 166 -3.19 -3.05 -27.73
N PRO A 167 -2.09 -2.68 -27.04
CA PRO A 167 -0.84 -3.44 -27.07
C PRO A 167 -0.44 -3.91 -25.65
N ALA A 168 -0.59 -5.21 -25.39
CA ALA A 168 -0.39 -5.90 -24.11
C ALA A 168 1.08 -6.11 -23.67
N SER A 169 2.01 -5.23 -24.03
CA SER A 169 3.44 -5.35 -23.63
C SER A 169 4.04 -4.05 -23.10
N ALA A 170 3.51 -2.89 -23.48
CA ALA A 170 3.87 -1.62 -22.85
C ALA A 170 3.23 -1.48 -21.47
N THR A 171 2.12 -2.15 -21.20
CA THR A 171 1.35 -1.99 -19.95
C THR A 171 2.12 -2.39 -18.70
N GLU A 172 2.89 -3.48 -18.73
CA GLU A 172 3.52 -4.08 -17.54
C GLU A 172 4.75 -3.29 -17.04
N THR A 173 5.64 -2.87 -17.95
CA THR A 173 6.80 -2.03 -17.59
C THR A 173 6.38 -0.64 -17.11
N HIS A 174 5.27 -0.12 -17.64
CA HIS A 174 4.75 1.20 -17.26
C HIS A 174 4.03 1.16 -15.90
N THR A 175 3.51 0.01 -15.47
CA THR A 175 2.77 -0.12 -14.21
C THR A 175 3.68 -0.13 -12.99
N TRP A 176 4.74 -0.95 -12.97
CA TRP A 176 5.61 -1.04 -11.80
C TRP A 176 6.47 0.22 -11.62
N LEU A 177 6.90 0.87 -12.71
CA LEU A 177 7.61 2.16 -12.63
C LEU A 177 6.75 3.26 -11.99
N SER A 178 5.46 3.30 -12.31
CA SER A 178 4.52 4.24 -11.70
C SER A 178 4.29 3.94 -10.21
N GLN A 179 4.27 2.66 -9.83
CA GLN A 179 4.20 2.23 -8.44
C GLN A 179 5.48 2.61 -7.68
N ALA A 180 6.64 2.30 -8.26
CA ALA A 180 7.94 2.66 -7.70
C ALA A 180 8.06 4.17 -7.51
N GLN A 181 7.56 4.98 -8.45
CA GLN A 181 7.50 6.44 -8.30
C GLN A 181 6.64 6.87 -7.11
N GLN A 182 5.46 6.28 -6.96
CA GLN A 182 4.55 6.59 -5.86
C GLN A 182 5.17 6.22 -4.51
N HIS A 183 5.75 5.03 -4.38
CA HIS A 183 6.45 4.60 -3.17
C HIS A 183 7.67 5.48 -2.86
N ASN A 184 8.49 5.80 -3.86
CA ASN A 184 9.64 6.70 -3.65
C ASN A 184 9.22 8.11 -3.23
N SER A 185 8.15 8.65 -3.82
CA SER A 185 7.61 9.95 -3.41
C SER A 185 7.05 9.89 -1.98
N PHE A 186 6.36 8.81 -1.64
CA PHE A 186 5.84 8.58 -0.30
C PHE A 186 6.96 8.49 0.74
N LEU A 187 7.97 7.66 0.51
CA LEU A 187 9.12 7.53 1.40
C LEU A 187 9.87 8.86 1.57
N TYR A 188 10.03 9.63 0.48
CA TYR A 188 10.63 10.97 0.56
C TYR A 188 9.86 11.89 1.53
N HIS A 189 8.52 11.92 1.45
CA HIS A 189 7.71 12.74 2.35
C HIS A 189 7.64 12.16 3.77
N LEU A 190 7.64 10.83 3.91
CA LEU A 190 7.66 10.13 5.19
C LEU A 190 8.91 10.51 6.00
N GLU A 191 10.09 10.38 5.39
CA GLU A 191 11.40 10.67 6.00
C GLU A 191 11.54 12.14 6.43
N ARG A 192 10.71 13.03 5.89
CA ARG A 192 10.72 14.47 6.16
C ARG A 192 9.58 14.93 7.07
N GLY A 193 8.71 14.02 7.51
CA GLY A 193 7.53 14.36 8.31
C GLY A 193 6.49 15.18 7.52
N GLU A 194 6.42 14.99 6.21
CA GLU A 194 5.57 15.76 5.29
C GLU A 194 4.26 15.03 4.90
N LEU A 195 3.81 14.08 5.74
CA LEU A 195 2.63 13.26 5.46
C LEU A 195 1.31 14.04 5.40
N GLN A 196 1.27 15.30 5.85
CA GLN A 196 0.11 16.19 5.64
C GLN A 196 -0.25 16.32 4.16
N ASN A 197 0.71 16.14 3.25
CA ASN A 197 0.49 16.17 1.81
C ASN A 197 -0.35 14.98 1.33
N TYR A 198 -0.53 13.93 2.13
CA TYR A 198 -1.35 12.76 1.80
C TYR A 198 -2.74 12.82 2.42
N LYS A 199 -3.04 13.83 3.25
CA LYS A 199 -4.27 13.85 4.05
C LYS A 199 -5.42 14.56 3.34
N PHE A 200 -6.63 14.03 3.53
CA PHE A 200 -7.89 14.64 3.09
C PHE A 200 -9.03 14.27 4.05
N PRO A 201 -10.15 15.03 4.04
CA PRO A 201 -11.34 14.66 4.82
C PRO A 201 -11.93 13.31 4.39
N LEU A 202 -13.01 12.88 5.05
CA LEU A 202 -13.76 11.70 4.61
C LEU A 202 -14.21 11.83 3.15
N TRP A 203 -13.90 10.84 2.33
CA TRP A 203 -14.34 10.79 0.93
C TRP A 203 -15.43 9.73 0.75
N LYS A 204 -16.65 10.19 0.49
CA LYS A 204 -17.80 9.32 0.20
C LYS A 204 -17.86 8.94 -1.28
N ASN A 205 -18.00 7.64 -1.53
CA ASN A 205 -18.17 7.05 -2.87
C ASN A 205 -17.12 7.55 -3.89
N PRO A 206 -15.82 7.26 -3.66
CA PRO A 206 -14.76 7.61 -4.61
C PRO A 206 -15.00 6.92 -5.97
N PRO A 207 -14.52 7.51 -7.07
CA PRO A 207 -14.82 7.03 -8.43
C PRO A 207 -14.10 5.73 -8.80
N GLY A 208 -13.02 5.37 -8.10
CA GLY A 208 -12.25 4.15 -8.36
C GLY A 208 -12.56 2.99 -7.41
N LYS A 209 -12.08 1.80 -7.74
CA LYS A 209 -12.23 0.60 -6.90
C LYS A 209 -11.35 0.68 -5.66
N LEU A 210 -11.86 0.20 -4.53
CA LEU A 210 -11.05 -0.07 -3.34
C LEU A 210 -10.16 -1.29 -3.58
N SER A 211 -8.94 -1.30 -3.04
CA SER A 211 -8.04 -2.46 -3.12
C SER A 211 -8.41 -3.55 -2.12
N GLY A 212 -9.04 -3.19 -0.99
CA GLY A 212 -9.31 -4.11 0.11
C GLY A 212 -8.11 -4.33 1.05
N ALA A 213 -7.00 -3.61 0.83
CA ALA A 213 -5.76 -3.72 1.57
C ALA A 213 -5.84 -3.28 3.03
N PHE A 214 -6.72 -2.32 3.33
CA PHE A 214 -6.90 -1.82 4.69
C PHE A 214 -8.34 -1.31 4.86
N ILE A 215 -9.23 -2.19 5.30
CA ILE A 215 -10.66 -1.89 5.39
C ILE A 215 -11.26 -2.32 6.73
N VAL A 216 -12.26 -1.59 7.21
CA VAL A 216 -13.18 -2.04 8.26
C VAL A 216 -14.31 -2.81 7.60
N LEU A 217 -14.54 -4.05 8.05
CA LEU A 217 -15.63 -4.88 7.57
C LEU A 217 -16.99 -4.40 8.12
N PRO A 218 -18.09 -4.60 7.36
CA PRO A 218 -19.43 -4.27 7.85
C PRO A 218 -19.82 -5.14 9.06
N ASN A 219 -20.66 -4.57 9.94
CA ASN A 219 -21.18 -5.31 11.10
C ASN A 219 -22.00 -6.50 10.61
N GLY A 220 -21.72 -7.69 11.13
CA GLY A 220 -22.52 -8.89 10.86
C GLY A 220 -22.39 -9.45 9.44
N ASN A 221 -21.53 -8.91 8.56
CA ASN A 221 -21.35 -9.44 7.21
C ASN A 221 -19.90 -9.42 6.74
N ASN A 222 -19.34 -10.60 6.51
CA ASN A 222 -17.98 -10.79 6.02
C ASN A 222 -17.89 -10.85 4.48
N THR A 223 -19.01 -10.72 3.76
CA THR A 223 -19.01 -10.84 2.29
C THR A 223 -18.90 -9.49 1.60
N ILE A 224 -17.83 -9.32 0.82
CA ILE A 224 -17.46 -8.17 -0.01
C ILE A 224 -18.33 -8.09 -1.30
N SER A 225 -19.53 -8.68 -1.32
CA SER A 225 -20.23 -9.02 -2.58
C SER A 225 -21.16 -7.93 -3.17
N SER A 226 -21.15 -6.69 -2.65
CA SER A 226 -21.79 -5.54 -3.33
C SER A 226 -21.19 -4.19 -2.94
N LEU A 227 -19.88 -4.02 -3.17
CA LEU A 227 -19.06 -2.86 -2.73
C LEU A 227 -19.38 -1.49 -3.32
N ASN A 228 -20.29 -1.38 -4.29
CA ASN A 228 -20.45 -0.13 -5.04
C ASN A 228 -21.45 0.85 -4.43
N GLN A 229 -22.02 0.56 -3.26
CA GLN A 229 -22.92 1.48 -2.57
C GLN A 229 -22.49 1.69 -1.12
N ASN A 230 -22.29 2.96 -0.78
CA ASN A 230 -21.97 3.47 0.56
C ASN A 230 -20.56 3.11 1.05
N VAL A 231 -19.55 3.56 0.30
CA VAL A 231 -18.13 3.49 0.67
C VAL A 231 -17.68 4.82 1.28
N LEU A 232 -16.88 4.75 2.34
CA LEU A 232 -16.14 5.88 2.90
C LEU A 232 -14.64 5.58 2.88
N ILE A 233 -13.84 6.57 2.48
CA ILE A 233 -12.39 6.56 2.72
C ILE A 233 -12.07 7.55 3.82
N ASP A 234 -11.38 7.12 4.87
CA ASP A 234 -10.79 8.01 5.88
C ASP A 234 -9.39 8.46 5.46
N GLY A 235 -9.27 9.73 5.07
CA GLY A 235 -8.03 10.35 4.64
C GLY A 235 -7.23 11.06 5.74
N LYS A 236 -7.57 10.90 7.02
CA LYS A 236 -6.86 11.58 8.13
C LYS A 236 -5.47 11.00 8.42
N GLY A 237 -5.25 9.75 8.05
CA GLY A 237 -3.95 9.06 8.12
C GLY A 237 -3.70 8.29 6.83
N VAL A 238 -2.47 7.84 6.63
CA VAL A 238 -2.06 7.14 5.39
C VAL A 238 -1.48 5.75 5.68
N VAL A 239 -1.79 4.81 4.79
CA VAL A 239 -1.28 3.44 4.77
C VAL A 239 -0.52 3.21 3.46
N SER A 240 0.58 2.47 3.48
CA SER A 240 1.24 2.03 2.24
C SER A 240 1.10 0.54 2.02
N HIS A 241 0.62 0.17 0.85
CA HIS A 241 0.40 -1.21 0.42
C HIS A 241 1.40 -1.57 -0.67
N TYR A 242 2.24 -2.56 -0.41
CA TYR A 242 3.28 -3.04 -1.32
C TYR A 242 2.67 -4.10 -2.25
N ASP A 243 1.85 -3.65 -3.20
CA ASP A 243 1.26 -4.52 -4.22
C ASP A 243 2.24 -4.70 -5.37
N ASP A 244 2.75 -5.93 -5.52
CA ASP A 244 3.70 -6.33 -6.56
C ASP A 244 3.06 -7.30 -7.57
N ALA A 245 1.80 -7.06 -7.95
CA ALA A 245 1.08 -7.92 -8.89
C ALA A 245 1.71 -8.07 -10.29
N VAL A 246 2.93 -7.57 -10.56
CA VAL A 246 3.54 -7.53 -11.89
C VAL A 246 5.01 -8.00 -11.91
N GLY A 247 5.21 -9.31 -12.05
CA GLY A 247 6.33 -9.91 -12.80
C GLY A 247 7.77 -9.80 -12.26
N VAL A 248 8.71 -10.39 -13.01
CA VAL A 248 10.12 -10.65 -12.63
C VAL A 248 10.98 -9.37 -12.49
N GLU A 249 10.48 -8.23 -12.98
CA GLU A 249 11.05 -6.88 -12.88
C GLU A 249 10.10 -5.96 -12.09
N GLY A 250 9.53 -6.47 -10.99
CA GLY A 250 8.59 -5.76 -10.12
C GLY A 250 9.26 -4.84 -9.09
N LEU A 251 8.48 -4.39 -8.10
CA LEU A 251 9.00 -3.56 -7.00
C LEU A 251 10.14 -4.25 -6.24
N ASP A 252 10.13 -5.58 -6.20
CA ASP A 252 11.16 -6.42 -5.59
C ASP A 252 12.55 -6.30 -6.25
N SER A 253 12.65 -5.69 -7.43
CA SER A 253 13.93 -5.37 -8.08
C SER A 253 14.56 -4.06 -7.59
N THR A 254 13.87 -3.32 -6.72
CA THR A 254 14.28 -2.01 -6.18
C THR A 254 14.66 -2.10 -4.70
N ASP A 255 15.21 -1.01 -4.15
CA ASP A 255 15.50 -0.89 -2.71
C ASP A 255 14.29 -0.44 -1.87
N ILE A 256 13.10 -0.30 -2.48
CA ILE A 256 11.91 0.27 -1.81
C ILE A 256 11.52 -0.54 -0.58
N LEU A 257 11.50 -1.87 -0.67
CA LEU A 257 11.15 -2.73 0.47
C LEU A 257 12.17 -2.58 1.61
N ASP A 258 13.46 -2.52 1.28
CA ASP A 258 14.54 -2.32 2.24
C ASP A 258 14.41 -0.98 2.96
N ARG A 259 13.98 0.08 2.26
CA ARG A 259 13.71 1.39 2.85
C ARG A 259 12.54 1.36 3.83
N TYR A 260 11.45 0.66 3.50
CA TYR A 260 10.35 0.45 4.45
C TYR A 260 10.79 -0.35 5.67
N ARG A 261 11.55 -1.44 5.46
CA ARG A 261 12.08 -2.27 6.55
C ARG A 261 12.93 -1.44 7.50
N LYS A 262 13.91 -0.73 6.95
CA LYS A 262 14.80 0.14 7.72
C LYS A 262 14.02 1.22 8.49
N TYR A 263 13.04 1.85 7.85
CA TYR A 263 12.20 2.83 8.53
C TYR A 263 11.45 2.21 9.71
N ALA A 264 10.85 1.03 9.52
CA ALA A 264 10.14 0.32 10.57
C ALA A 264 11.05 -0.10 11.72
N GLU A 265 12.24 -0.65 11.43
CA GLU A 265 13.25 -1.00 12.44
C GLU A 265 13.70 0.21 13.26
N GLU A 266 13.86 1.38 12.64
CA GLU A 266 14.32 2.60 13.30
C GLU A 266 13.24 3.30 14.14
N HIS A 267 11.96 3.20 13.74
CA HIS A 267 10.89 4.06 14.28
C HIS A 267 9.69 3.33 14.88
N ILE A 268 9.47 2.06 14.53
CA ILE A 268 8.22 1.34 14.77
C ILE A 268 8.42 0.09 15.60
N CYS A 269 9.34 -0.78 15.19
CA CYS A 269 9.63 -2.05 15.85
C CYS A 269 10.10 -1.80 17.29
N PHE A 270 9.76 -2.71 18.19
CA PHE A 270 10.36 -2.70 19.53
C PHE A 270 11.83 -3.08 19.41
N ALA A 271 12.70 -2.39 20.17
CA ALA A 271 14.09 -2.79 20.29
C ALA A 271 14.17 -4.11 21.05
N ASP A 272 14.88 -5.09 20.49
CA ASP A 272 15.22 -6.35 21.15
C ASP A 272 16.09 -6.13 22.41
#